data_AF-A0A4U3LM95-F1
#
_entry.id   AF-A0A4U3LM95-F1
#
_cell.length_a   1.000
_cell.length_b   1.000
_cell.length_c   1.000
_cell.angle_alpha   90.00
_cell.angle_beta   90.00
_cell.angle_gamma   90.00
#
_symmetry.space_group_name_H-M   'P 1'
#
loop_
_entity.id
_entity.type
_entity.pdbx_description
1 polymer ?
#
loop_
_entity_poly.entity_id
_entity_poly.type
_entity_poly.pdbx_seq_one_letter_code
_entity_poly.pdbx_strand_id
1 'polypeptide(L)'
;MNIGTRKIVVDEAIAQLRLYAETNGAVLQYYDGLPGMTTVGGSDPNQVTFEDLGRTMVIGSDLRALDIPWLLEVEAEKEFAAIPVDARLEDAERGSDLFEAAMALDDKFTGHRGFGHAKKSKLLHLKRPYLFPVTDSFIRMTYGTASAGSEFLSAVRDDLVNPANVRDFKLLQVRLIAEPSTSAARLLGEVPTLRLLDILASLLGEAK
;
A
#
# COMPACT_ATOMS: atom_id res chain seq x y z
N MET A 1 0.40 -3.84 18.70
CA MET A 1 0.68 -2.94 17.57
C MET A 1 -0.06 -1.62 17.76
N ASN A 2 0.64 -0.51 17.58
CA ASN A 2 0.06 0.82 17.46
C ASN A 2 0.08 1.19 15.97
N ILE A 3 -1.04 1.62 15.41
CA ILE A 3 -1.16 2.00 14.00
C ILE A 3 -1.91 3.32 13.96
N GLY A 4 -1.24 4.39 13.57
CA GLY A 4 -1.70 5.77 13.73
C GLY A 4 -2.15 6.04 15.16
N THR A 5 -3.41 6.45 15.30
CA THR A 5 -4.04 6.73 16.61
C THR A 5 -4.69 5.52 17.26
N ARG A 6 -4.59 4.34 16.63
CA ARG A 6 -5.29 3.11 17.02
C ARG A 6 -4.33 2.06 17.56
N LYS A 7 -4.88 1.09 18.29
CA LYS A 7 -4.14 -0.03 18.87
C LYS A 7 -4.87 -1.32 18.58
N ILE A 8 -4.11 -2.35 18.20
CA ILE A 8 -4.60 -3.70 17.98
C ILE A 8 -3.61 -4.72 18.55
N VAL A 9 -4.12 -5.79 19.13
CA VAL A 9 -3.29 -6.92 19.59
C VAL A 9 -3.13 -7.95 18.47
N VAL A 10 -2.05 -8.73 18.50
CA VAL A 10 -1.70 -9.64 17.39
C VAL A 10 -2.80 -10.67 17.10
N ASP A 11 -3.45 -11.22 18.13
CA ASP A 11 -4.55 -12.18 17.93
C ASP A 11 -5.74 -11.58 17.18
N GLU A 12 -6.11 -10.35 17.54
CA GLU A 12 -7.19 -9.63 16.88
C GLU A 12 -6.83 -9.26 15.45
N ALA A 13 -5.58 -8.81 15.22
CA ALA A 13 -5.08 -8.53 13.87
C ALA A 13 -5.17 -9.75 12.97
N ILE A 14 -4.86 -10.95 13.47
CA ILE A 14 -4.99 -12.19 12.69
C ILE A 14 -6.44 -12.50 12.37
N ALA A 15 -7.34 -12.35 13.34
CA ALA A 15 -8.76 -12.57 13.11
C ALA A 15 -9.30 -11.62 12.02
N GLN A 16 -8.92 -10.34 12.07
CA GLN A 16 -9.31 -9.36 11.06
C GLN A 16 -8.68 -9.64 9.69
N LEU A 17 -7.42 -10.05 9.62
CA LEU A 17 -6.76 -10.40 8.36
C LEU A 17 -7.34 -11.66 7.71
N ARG A 18 -7.82 -12.63 8.50
CA ARG A 18 -8.55 -13.78 7.99
C ARG A 18 -9.84 -13.37 7.29
N LEU A 19 -10.64 -12.54 7.96
CA LEU A 19 -11.87 -11.99 7.37
C LEU A 19 -11.57 -11.18 6.10
N TYR A 20 -10.54 -10.33 6.15
CA TYR A 20 -10.11 -9.57 4.97
C TYR A 20 -9.77 -10.48 3.79
N ALA A 21 -8.98 -11.54 4.02
CA ALA A 21 -8.58 -12.47 2.97
C ALA A 21 -9.76 -13.24 2.36
N GLU A 22 -10.76 -13.58 3.17
CA GLU A 22 -11.98 -14.24 2.71
C GLU A 22 -12.84 -13.33 1.82
N THR A 23 -12.93 -12.04 2.15
CA THR A 23 -13.79 -11.09 1.42
C THR A 23 -13.08 -10.37 0.27
N ASN A 24 -11.75 -10.31 0.28
CA ASN A 24 -10.95 -9.53 -0.68
C ASN A 24 -10.03 -10.39 -1.56
N GLY A 25 -10.38 -11.67 -1.79
CA GLY A 25 -9.58 -12.57 -2.62
C GLY A 25 -9.23 -12.00 -4.00
N ALA A 26 -10.15 -11.26 -4.65
CA ALA A 26 -9.88 -10.60 -5.93
C ALA A 26 -8.80 -9.50 -5.82
N VAL A 27 -8.77 -8.73 -4.73
CA VAL A 27 -7.73 -7.72 -4.48
C VAL A 27 -6.39 -8.42 -4.28
N LEU A 28 -6.35 -9.45 -3.42
CA LEU A 28 -5.14 -10.23 -3.20
C LEU A 28 -4.61 -10.84 -4.51
N GLN A 29 -5.50 -11.33 -5.36
CA GLN A 29 -5.11 -12.00 -6.60
C GLN A 29 -4.70 -11.04 -7.70
N TYR A 30 -5.52 -10.05 -8.03
CA TYR A 30 -5.31 -9.23 -9.23
C TYR A 30 -4.60 -7.92 -8.94
N TYR A 31 -4.79 -7.35 -7.75
CA TYR A 31 -4.09 -6.13 -7.36
C TYR A 31 -2.75 -6.47 -6.70
N ASP A 32 -2.73 -7.26 -5.62
CA ASP A 32 -1.51 -7.61 -4.90
C ASP A 32 -0.68 -8.70 -5.62
N GLY A 33 -1.30 -9.50 -6.49
CA GLY A 33 -0.63 -10.52 -7.32
C GLY A 33 -0.35 -11.84 -6.59
N LEU A 34 -1.36 -12.46 -5.96
CA LEU A 34 -1.20 -13.67 -5.13
C LEU A 34 -2.21 -14.80 -5.43
N PRO A 35 -1.84 -16.09 -5.32
CA PRO A 35 -0.47 -16.61 -5.19
C PRO A 35 0.29 -16.51 -6.51
N GLY A 36 1.56 -16.13 -6.44
CA GLY A 36 2.44 -16.00 -7.60
C GLY A 36 2.51 -14.57 -8.14
N MET A 37 3.73 -14.04 -8.20
CA MET A 37 4.04 -12.71 -8.69
C MET A 37 3.68 -12.59 -10.18
N THR A 38 2.46 -12.18 -10.51
CA THR A 38 2.24 -11.43 -11.74
C THR A 38 2.90 -10.06 -11.53
N THR A 39 4.20 -10.02 -11.83
CA THR A 39 5.04 -8.82 -11.91
C THR A 39 4.84 -7.82 -10.75
N VAL A 40 5.57 -8.05 -9.66
CA VAL A 40 5.76 -7.01 -8.60
C VAL A 40 6.27 -5.74 -9.29
N GLY A 41 5.53 -4.63 -9.17
CA GLY A 41 5.84 -3.37 -9.88
C GLY A 41 5.00 -3.09 -11.13
N GLY A 42 4.09 -3.99 -11.52
CA GLY A 42 3.37 -3.91 -12.79
C GLY A 42 4.19 -4.46 -13.95
N SER A 43 3.66 -4.43 -15.18
CA SER A 43 4.35 -5.02 -16.35
C SER A 43 5.64 -4.30 -16.75
N ASP A 44 5.68 -2.97 -16.64
CA ASP A 44 6.91 -2.16 -16.71
C ASP A 44 7.03 -1.32 -15.43
N PRO A 45 8.02 -1.54 -14.55
CA PRO A 45 8.11 -0.84 -13.27
C PRO A 45 8.25 0.68 -13.37
N ASN A 46 8.67 1.24 -14.51
CA ASN A 46 8.94 2.67 -14.69
C ASN A 46 7.92 3.40 -15.55
N GLN A 47 6.89 2.71 -16.04
CA GLN A 47 5.82 3.33 -16.82
C GLN A 47 4.45 2.90 -16.30
N VAL A 48 3.46 3.77 -16.46
CA VAL A 48 2.06 3.43 -16.18
C VAL A 48 1.48 2.77 -17.43
N THR A 49 0.95 1.57 -17.27
CA THR A 49 0.38 0.78 -18.37
C THR A 49 -1.14 0.61 -18.22
N PHE A 50 -1.83 0.23 -19.30
CA PHE A 50 -3.25 -0.13 -19.21
C PHE A 50 -3.52 -1.29 -18.23
N GLU A 51 -2.59 -2.23 -18.12
CA GLU A 51 -2.67 -3.32 -17.18
C GLU A 51 -2.67 -2.80 -15.73
N ASP A 52 -1.77 -1.85 -15.42
CA ASP A 52 -1.72 -1.20 -14.11
C ASP A 52 -3.06 -0.56 -13.76
N LEU A 53 -3.63 0.20 -14.71
CA LEU A 53 -4.94 0.85 -14.52
C LEU A 53 -6.04 -0.19 -14.26
N GLY A 54 -6.06 -1.29 -15.02
CA GLY A 54 -6.99 -2.40 -14.80
C GLY A 54 -6.87 -3.01 -13.40
N ARG A 55 -5.65 -3.22 -12.90
CA ARG A 55 -5.39 -3.74 -11.55
C ARG A 55 -5.88 -2.78 -10.47
N THR A 56 -5.63 -1.47 -10.62
CA THR A 56 -6.09 -0.47 -9.65
C THR A 56 -7.61 -0.40 -9.52
N MET A 57 -8.37 -0.80 -10.55
CA MET A 57 -9.83 -0.87 -10.49
C MET A 57 -10.33 -1.99 -9.57
N VAL A 58 -9.57 -3.09 -9.43
CA VAL A 58 -9.93 -4.22 -8.56
C VAL A 58 -9.97 -3.82 -7.09
N ILE A 59 -9.06 -2.93 -6.67
CA ILE A 59 -9.05 -2.36 -5.32
C ILE A 59 -9.92 -1.10 -5.20
N GLY A 60 -10.83 -0.86 -6.15
CA GLY A 60 -11.80 0.24 -6.09
C GLY A 60 -11.16 1.63 -6.23
N SER A 61 -10.27 1.82 -7.21
CA SER A 61 -9.74 3.16 -7.53
C SER A 61 -10.77 4.09 -8.17
N ASP A 62 -11.89 3.57 -8.69
CA ASP A 62 -12.95 4.36 -9.32
C ASP A 62 -12.41 5.35 -10.37
N LEU A 63 -11.52 4.87 -11.24
CA LEU A 63 -10.94 5.67 -12.32
C LEU A 63 -12.04 6.11 -13.28
N ARG A 64 -12.06 7.40 -13.60
CA ARG A 64 -12.95 7.97 -14.60
C ARG A 64 -12.34 7.79 -15.98
N ALA A 65 -13.18 7.81 -17.02
CA ALA A 65 -12.70 7.72 -18.40
C ALA A 65 -11.64 8.78 -18.76
N LEU A 66 -11.72 9.98 -18.15
CA LEU A 66 -10.74 11.06 -18.35
C LEU A 66 -9.43 10.86 -17.57
N ASP A 67 -9.41 10.02 -16.54
CA ASP A 67 -8.19 9.73 -15.75
C ASP A 67 -7.21 8.89 -16.59
N ILE A 68 -7.74 7.97 -17.42
CA ILE A 68 -6.96 6.99 -18.19
C ILE A 68 -5.99 7.63 -19.18
N PRO A 69 -6.42 8.46 -20.16
CA PRO A 69 -5.50 9.04 -21.13
C PRO A 69 -4.44 9.92 -20.44
N TRP A 70 -4.85 10.70 -19.44
CA TRP A 70 -3.91 11.51 -18.66
C TRP A 70 -2.84 10.65 -17.99
N LEU A 71 -3.22 9.57 -17.29
CA LEU A 71 -2.28 8.68 -16.61
C LEU A 71 -1.26 8.02 -17.54
N LEU A 72 -1.66 7.73 -18.78
CA LEU A 72 -0.77 7.15 -19.80
C LEU A 72 0.17 8.18 -20.45
N GLU A 73 -0.15 9.47 -20.33
CA GLU A 73 0.64 10.59 -20.88
C GLU A 73 1.57 11.24 -19.83
N VAL A 74 1.45 10.89 -18.54
CA VAL A 74 2.33 11.45 -17.50
C VAL A 74 3.77 10.99 -17.73
N GLU A 75 4.66 11.94 -18.02
CA GLU A 75 6.10 11.72 -18.10
C GLU A 75 6.73 11.59 -16.71
N ALA A 76 6.67 10.38 -16.15
CA ALA A 76 7.22 10.02 -14.83
C ALA A 76 8.35 8.98 -14.88
N GLU A 77 8.80 8.57 -16.07
CA GLU A 77 9.81 7.50 -16.23
C GLU A 77 11.10 7.79 -15.46
N LYS A 78 11.56 9.04 -15.50
CA LYS A 78 12.76 9.48 -14.76
C LYS A 78 12.56 9.37 -13.25
N GLU A 79 11.41 9.80 -12.75
CA GLU A 79 11.09 9.79 -11.32
C GLU A 79 10.90 8.36 -10.81
N PHE A 80 10.32 7.47 -11.61
CA PHE A 80 10.31 6.05 -11.31
C PHE A 80 11.73 5.46 -11.29
N ALA A 81 12.55 5.74 -12.31
CA ALA A 81 13.91 5.22 -12.41
C ALA A 81 14.83 5.68 -11.27
N ALA A 82 14.52 6.81 -10.63
CA ALA A 82 15.24 7.30 -9.45
C ALA A 82 14.99 6.46 -8.18
N ILE A 83 13.98 5.58 -8.19
CA ILE A 83 13.56 4.77 -7.04
C ILE A 83 13.68 3.28 -7.40
N PRO A 84 14.55 2.51 -6.72
CA PRO A 84 14.59 1.05 -6.87
C PRO A 84 13.22 0.41 -6.65
N VAL A 85 12.89 -0.65 -7.41
CA VAL A 85 11.57 -1.31 -7.35
C VAL A 85 11.30 -1.91 -5.97
N ASP A 86 12.36 -2.34 -5.29
CA ASP A 86 12.37 -2.93 -3.95
C ASP A 86 12.68 -1.91 -2.84
N ALA A 87 12.76 -0.62 -3.15
CA ALA A 87 12.97 0.43 -2.16
C ALA A 87 11.88 0.40 -1.09
N ARG A 88 12.29 0.58 0.17
CA ARG A 88 11.44 0.35 1.33
C ARG A 88 11.15 1.65 2.07
N LEU A 89 9.93 1.79 2.56
CA LEU A 89 9.52 2.95 3.33
C LEU A 89 10.30 3.07 4.66
N GLU A 90 10.69 1.94 5.25
CA GLU A 90 11.54 1.90 6.45
C GLU A 90 12.85 2.70 6.28
N ASP A 91 13.41 2.68 5.06
CA ASP A 91 14.68 3.33 4.71
C ASP A 91 14.50 4.80 4.26
N ALA A 92 13.25 5.25 4.05
CA ALA A 92 12.94 6.58 3.55
C ALA A 92 12.67 7.57 4.70
N GLU A 93 13.69 7.87 5.51
CA GLU A 93 13.57 8.92 6.54
C GLU A 93 13.26 10.28 5.91
N ARG A 94 12.47 11.12 6.58
CA ARG A 94 12.13 12.47 6.08
C ARG A 94 13.41 13.25 5.77
N GLY A 95 13.49 13.81 4.56
CA GLY A 95 14.67 14.55 4.09
C GLY A 95 15.81 13.68 3.55
N SER A 96 15.68 12.35 3.57
CA SER A 96 16.60 11.45 2.85
C SER A 96 16.37 11.52 1.35
N ASP A 97 17.39 11.16 0.56
CA ASP A 97 17.30 11.11 -0.91
C ASP A 97 16.13 10.22 -1.39
N LEU A 98 15.90 9.09 -0.73
CA LEU A 98 14.79 8.19 -1.08
C LEU A 98 13.43 8.82 -0.77
N PHE A 99 13.29 9.53 0.35
CA PHE A 99 12.06 10.23 0.70
C PHE A 99 11.76 11.37 -0.29
N GLU A 100 12.77 12.16 -0.64
CA GLU A 100 12.62 13.25 -1.61
C GLU A 100 12.30 12.71 -3.01
N ALA A 101 12.92 11.60 -3.42
CA ALA A 101 12.56 10.92 -4.67
C ALA A 101 11.11 10.41 -4.64
N ALA A 102 10.66 9.82 -3.53
CA ALA A 102 9.28 9.38 -3.35
C ALA A 102 8.29 10.54 -3.46
N MET A 103 8.59 11.68 -2.84
CA MET A 103 7.76 12.89 -2.93
C MET A 103 7.73 13.47 -4.34
N ALA A 104 8.87 13.51 -5.03
CA ALA A 104 8.93 13.97 -6.42
C ALA A 104 8.09 13.08 -7.36
N LEU A 105 8.10 11.76 -7.15
CA LEU A 105 7.24 10.84 -7.89
C LEU A 105 5.75 11.03 -7.53
N ASP A 106 5.42 11.22 -6.25
CA ASP A 106 4.06 11.50 -5.79
C ASP A 106 3.50 12.78 -6.44
N ASP A 107 4.33 13.81 -6.60
CA ASP A 107 3.93 15.09 -7.18
C ASP A 107 3.61 15.01 -8.68
N LYS A 108 4.22 14.07 -9.43
CA LYS A 108 3.89 13.86 -10.86
C LYS A 108 2.43 13.53 -11.12
N PHE A 109 1.80 12.89 -10.15
CA PHE A 109 0.41 12.46 -10.25
C PHE A 109 -0.55 13.40 -9.52
N THR A 110 -0.14 14.65 -9.26
CA THR A 110 -0.96 15.70 -8.66
C THR A 110 -1.51 16.67 -9.73
N GLY A 111 -2.61 17.35 -9.44
CA GLY A 111 -3.15 18.43 -10.29
C GLY A 111 -4.21 18.00 -11.31
N HIS A 112 -4.40 16.69 -11.55
CA HIS A 112 -5.51 16.21 -12.37
C HIS A 112 -6.82 16.20 -11.58
N ARG A 113 -7.76 17.08 -11.97
CA ARG A 113 -9.05 17.25 -11.28
C ARG A 113 -9.79 15.93 -11.19
N GLY A 114 -9.99 15.39 -9.99
CA GLY A 114 -10.75 14.15 -9.74
C GLY A 114 -9.89 12.88 -9.65
N PHE A 115 -8.57 13.04 -9.77
CA PHE A 115 -7.58 12.05 -9.39
C PHE A 115 -6.89 12.49 -8.09
N GLY A 116 -7.47 12.07 -6.96
CA GLY A 116 -7.00 12.44 -5.62
C GLY A 116 -6.03 11.43 -5.01
N HIS A 117 -5.55 11.74 -3.80
CA HIS A 117 -4.56 10.94 -3.06
C HIS A 117 -4.87 9.45 -2.96
N ALA A 118 -6.14 9.06 -2.73
CA ALA A 118 -6.50 7.65 -2.63
C ALA A 118 -6.22 6.87 -3.92
N LYS A 119 -6.60 7.41 -5.09
CA LYS A 119 -6.34 6.78 -6.39
C LYS A 119 -4.85 6.74 -6.70
N LYS A 120 -4.17 7.86 -6.44
CA LYS A 120 -2.73 8.01 -6.60
C LYS A 120 -1.96 6.96 -5.79
N SER A 121 -2.29 6.78 -4.52
CA SER A 121 -1.63 5.82 -3.64
C SER A 121 -1.75 4.38 -4.14
N LYS A 122 -2.90 4.00 -4.70
CA LYS A 122 -3.13 2.66 -5.26
C LYS A 122 -2.28 2.42 -6.50
N LEU A 123 -2.10 3.45 -7.34
CA LEU A 123 -1.19 3.37 -8.47
C LEU A 123 0.27 3.27 -8.00
N LEU A 124 0.71 4.18 -7.12
CA LEU A 124 2.10 4.22 -6.67
C LEU A 124 2.50 2.96 -5.88
N HIS A 125 1.61 2.44 -5.04
CA HIS A 125 1.81 1.17 -4.35
C HIS A 125 1.99 0.01 -5.34
N LEU A 126 1.22 -0.02 -6.43
CA LEU A 126 1.37 -1.06 -7.45
C LEU A 126 2.78 -1.03 -8.07
N LYS A 127 3.35 0.16 -8.29
CA LYS A 127 4.68 0.35 -8.89
C LYS A 127 5.83 0.16 -7.90
N ARG A 128 5.65 0.52 -6.63
CA ARG A 128 6.64 0.44 -5.55
C ARG A 128 5.97 -0.04 -4.25
N PRO A 129 5.63 -1.34 -4.14
CA PRO A 129 4.77 -1.87 -3.08
C PRO A 129 5.42 -1.90 -1.69
N TYR A 130 6.74 -1.72 -1.62
CA TYR A 130 7.47 -1.60 -0.37
C TYR A 130 7.65 -0.15 0.09
N LEU A 131 7.33 0.84 -0.76
CA LEU A 131 7.59 2.26 -0.51
C LEU A 131 6.31 3.07 -0.29
N PHE A 132 5.29 2.90 -1.13
CA PHE A 132 4.06 3.69 -1.02
C PHE A 132 2.95 2.91 -0.31
N PRO A 133 2.37 3.42 0.78
CA PRO A 133 1.17 2.84 1.37
C PRO A 133 -0.04 3.03 0.44
N VAL A 134 -0.95 2.06 0.44
CA VAL A 134 -2.31 2.29 -0.07
C VAL A 134 -3.07 3.17 0.94
N THR A 135 -3.82 4.16 0.47
CA THR A 135 -4.67 5.01 1.33
C THR A 135 -6.12 5.11 0.84
N ASP A 136 -7.04 5.18 1.79
CA ASP A 136 -8.47 5.40 1.60
C ASP A 136 -9.04 6.28 2.74
N SER A 137 -10.37 6.44 2.82
CA SER A 137 -10.98 7.21 3.90
C SER A 137 -10.79 6.60 5.29
N PHE A 138 -10.76 5.27 5.42
CA PHE A 138 -10.62 4.59 6.70
C PHE A 138 -9.20 4.66 7.22
N ILE A 139 -8.20 4.50 6.35
CA ILE A 139 -6.78 4.70 6.70
C ILE A 139 -6.56 6.14 7.18
N ARG A 140 -7.13 7.14 6.49
CA ARG A 140 -7.09 8.53 6.95
C ARG A 140 -7.73 8.71 8.33
N MET A 141 -8.80 7.99 8.64
CA MET A 141 -9.40 8.03 9.98
C MET A 141 -8.48 7.42 11.05
N THR A 142 -7.72 6.38 10.72
CA THR A 142 -6.73 5.78 11.62
C THR A 142 -5.55 6.71 11.88
N TYR A 143 -5.04 7.38 10.84
CA TYR A 143 -3.90 8.33 10.94
C TYR A 143 -4.31 9.76 11.30
N GLY A 144 -5.61 10.06 11.41
CA GLY A 144 -6.12 11.33 11.88
C GLY A 144 -5.67 12.52 11.01
N THR A 145 -4.85 13.39 11.58
CA THR A 145 -4.39 14.62 10.90
C THR A 145 -3.32 14.36 9.82
N ALA A 146 -2.64 13.21 9.86
CA ALA A 146 -1.72 12.80 8.82
C ALA A 146 -2.49 12.13 7.68
N SER A 147 -3.13 12.94 6.82
CA SER A 147 -4.13 12.44 5.87
C SER A 147 -3.61 12.22 4.44
N ALA A 148 -2.47 12.81 4.07
CA ALA A 148 -1.86 12.70 2.75
C ALA A 148 -0.42 13.22 2.74
N GLY A 149 0.28 13.02 1.62
CA GLY A 149 1.57 13.64 1.33
C GLY A 149 2.67 13.25 2.32
N SER A 150 3.57 14.20 2.59
CA SER A 150 4.78 13.96 3.38
C SER A 150 4.44 13.49 4.80
N GLU A 151 3.46 14.12 5.44
CA GLU A 151 3.03 13.88 6.81
C GLU A 151 2.49 12.46 6.97
N PHE A 152 1.67 12.02 6.01
CA PHE A 152 1.16 10.66 5.99
C PHE A 152 2.28 9.64 5.75
N LEU A 153 3.15 9.88 4.77
CA LEU A 153 4.24 8.96 4.45
C LEU A 153 5.21 8.78 5.64
N SER A 154 5.53 9.87 6.34
CA SER A 154 6.34 9.80 7.57
C SER A 154 5.61 9.08 8.71
N ALA A 155 4.32 9.35 8.92
CA ALA A 155 3.56 8.68 9.99
C ALA A 155 3.49 7.16 9.78
N VAL A 156 3.27 6.71 8.54
CA VAL A 156 3.30 5.27 8.20
C VAL A 156 4.70 4.69 8.42
N ARG A 157 5.76 5.41 8.03
CA ARG A 157 7.13 4.98 8.29
C ARG A 157 7.39 4.82 9.78
N ASP A 158 6.99 5.78 10.60
CA ASP A 158 7.20 5.75 12.05
C ASP A 158 6.57 4.50 12.68
N ASP A 159 5.39 4.11 12.20
CA ASP A 159 4.74 2.85 12.63
C ASP A 159 5.49 1.60 12.14
N LEU A 160 6.06 1.61 10.93
CA LEU A 160 6.85 0.48 10.42
C LEU A 160 8.15 0.27 11.19
N VAL A 161 8.84 1.35 11.57
CA VAL A 161 10.15 1.28 12.24
C VAL A 161 10.04 1.23 13.77
N ASN A 162 8.84 1.42 14.32
CA ASN A 162 8.61 1.33 15.76
C ASN A 162 8.99 -0.07 16.28
N PRO A 163 9.91 -0.20 17.26
CA PRO A 163 10.40 -1.51 17.71
C PRO A 163 9.31 -2.47 18.22
N ALA A 164 8.24 -1.94 18.82
CA ALA A 164 7.12 -2.77 19.26
C ALA A 164 6.33 -3.31 18.08
N ASN A 165 6.08 -2.49 17.05
CA ASN A 165 5.40 -2.91 15.84
C ASN A 165 6.24 -3.89 15.04
N VAL A 166 7.54 -3.64 14.87
CA VAL A 166 8.47 -4.56 14.17
C VAL A 166 8.38 -5.97 14.75
N ARG A 167 8.43 -6.10 16.09
CA ARG A 167 8.30 -7.40 16.75
C ARG A 167 6.93 -8.04 16.50
N ASP A 168 5.86 -7.26 16.65
CA ASP A 168 4.50 -7.76 16.53
C ASP A 168 4.17 -8.17 15.08
N PHE A 169 4.60 -7.40 14.06
CA PHE A 169 4.48 -7.76 12.64
C PHE A 169 5.29 -9.00 12.27
N LYS A 170 6.47 -9.19 12.87
CA LYS A 170 7.24 -10.43 12.69
C LYS A 170 6.47 -11.64 13.22
N LEU A 171 5.86 -11.52 14.40
CA LEU A 171 5.00 -12.58 14.94
C LEU A 171 3.76 -12.81 14.07
N LEU A 172 3.16 -11.74 13.58
CA LEU A 172 2.00 -11.77 12.68
C LEU A 172 2.31 -12.56 11.40
N GLN A 173 3.41 -12.23 10.72
CA GLN A 173 3.87 -12.93 9.52
C GLN A 173 4.12 -14.42 9.77
N VAL A 174 4.80 -14.77 10.87
CA VAL A 174 5.02 -16.18 11.24
C VAL A 174 3.69 -16.93 11.37
N ARG A 175 2.67 -16.31 11.97
CA ARG A 175 1.35 -16.93 12.16
C ARG A 175 0.55 -17.05 10.87
N LEU A 176 0.61 -16.03 10.00
CA LEU A 176 -0.02 -16.09 8.67
C LEU A 176 0.60 -17.19 7.80
N ILE A 177 1.93 -17.33 7.79
CA ILE A 177 2.64 -18.40 7.06
C ILE A 177 2.29 -19.78 7.63
N ALA A 178 2.01 -19.88 8.93
CA ALA A 178 1.62 -21.11 9.60
C ALA A 178 0.13 -21.48 9.40
N GLU A 179 -0.69 -20.62 8.79
CA GLU A 179 -2.08 -20.96 8.47
C GLU A 179 -2.16 -22.20 7.55
N PRO A 180 -3.23 -23.00 7.64
CA PRO A 180 -3.44 -24.13 6.73
C PRO A 180 -3.31 -23.73 5.27
N SER A 181 -2.82 -24.62 4.41
CA SER A 181 -2.67 -24.35 2.96
C SER A 181 -4.00 -24.02 2.27
N THR A 182 -5.13 -24.39 2.86
CA THR A 182 -6.49 -24.06 2.40
C THR A 182 -6.99 -22.70 2.88
N SER A 183 -6.29 -22.04 3.80
CA SER A 183 -6.69 -20.74 4.35
C SER A 183 -6.25 -19.61 3.40
N ALA A 184 -7.20 -18.76 2.99
CA ALA A 184 -6.89 -17.57 2.18
C ALA A 184 -5.91 -16.63 2.90
N ALA A 185 -5.95 -16.59 4.24
CA ALA A 185 -5.07 -15.76 5.06
C ALA A 185 -3.59 -16.15 4.94
N ARG A 186 -3.29 -17.38 4.48
CA ARG A 186 -1.90 -17.80 4.24
C ARG A 186 -1.22 -16.93 3.18
N LEU A 187 -1.96 -16.44 2.19
CA LEU A 187 -1.43 -15.55 1.14
C LEU A 187 -0.91 -14.23 1.71
N LEU A 188 -1.52 -13.73 2.78
CA LEU A 188 -1.06 -12.52 3.48
C LEU A 188 0.29 -12.72 4.18
N GLY A 189 0.80 -13.95 4.29
CA GLY A 189 2.18 -14.19 4.71
C GLY A 189 3.23 -13.74 3.68
N GLU A 190 2.83 -13.51 2.42
CA GLU A 190 3.72 -13.14 1.32
C GLU A 190 3.71 -11.64 0.99
N VAL A 191 2.75 -10.87 1.50
CA VAL A 191 2.68 -9.42 1.21
C VAL A 191 3.74 -8.63 2.01
N PRO A 192 4.15 -7.45 1.52
CA PRO A 192 5.00 -6.53 2.28
C PRO A 192 4.38 -6.18 3.65
N THR A 193 5.22 -5.97 4.67
CA THR A 193 4.78 -5.46 5.98
C THR A 193 3.98 -4.17 5.86
N LEU A 194 4.38 -3.28 4.95
CA LEU A 194 3.65 -2.07 4.59
C LEU A 194 2.20 -2.39 4.19
N ARG A 195 2.00 -3.36 3.30
CA ARG A 195 0.65 -3.76 2.86
C ARG A 195 -0.19 -4.35 4.00
N LEU A 196 0.41 -5.15 4.90
CA LEU A 196 -0.28 -5.62 6.12
C LEU A 196 -0.71 -4.46 7.00
N LEU A 197 0.17 -3.47 7.18
CA LEU A 197 -0.12 -2.27 7.95
C LEU A 197 -1.28 -1.48 7.32
N ASP A 198 -1.29 -1.30 6.00
CA ASP A 198 -2.36 -0.59 5.28
C ASP A 198 -3.72 -1.28 5.46
N ILE A 199 -3.76 -2.62 5.33
CA ILE A 199 -4.98 -3.41 5.52
C ILE A 199 -5.50 -3.24 6.95
N LEU A 200 -4.64 -3.43 7.96
CA LEU A 200 -5.02 -3.26 9.36
C LEU A 200 -5.45 -1.83 9.67
N ALA A 201 -4.77 -0.82 9.11
CA ALA A 201 -5.14 0.57 9.26
C ALA A 201 -6.53 0.87 8.69
N SER A 202 -6.90 0.27 7.55
CA SER A 202 -8.23 0.40 6.96
C SER A 202 -9.29 -0.24 7.84
N LEU A 203 -9.08 -1.49 8.30
CA LEU A 203 -10.02 -2.22 9.17
C LEU A 203 -10.25 -1.50 10.51
N LEU A 204 -9.20 -0.92 11.10
CA LEU A 204 -9.32 -0.12 12.32
C LEU A 204 -10.04 1.22 12.11
N GLY A 205 -10.04 1.75 10.89
CA GLY A 205 -10.81 2.94 10.53
C GLY A 205 -12.28 2.62 10.29
N GLU A 206 -12.59 1.41 9.79
CA GLU A 206 -13.95 0.93 9.54
C GLU A 206 -14.70 0.58 10.84
N ALA A 207 -14.01 -0.01 11.82
CA ALA A 207 -14.55 -0.33 13.13
C ALA A 207 -14.88 0.95 13.94
N LYS A 208 -16.11 1.45 13.77
CA LYS A 208 -16.73 2.52 14.57
C LYS A 208 -17.89 1.99 15.40
#